data_AF-A0AB36IRI5-F1
#
_entry.id   AF-A0AB36IRI5-F1
#
_cell.length_a   1.000
_cell.length_b   1.000
_cell.length_c   1.000
_cell.angle_alpha   90.00
_cell.angle_beta   90.00
_cell.angle_gamma   90.00
#
_symmetry.space_group_name_H-M   'P 1'
#
loop_
_entity.id
_entity.type
_entity.pdbx_description
1 polymer ?
#
loop_
_entity_poly.entity_id
_entity_poly.type
_entity_poly.pdbx_seq_one_letter_code
_entity_poly.pdbx_strand_id
1 'polypeptide(L)'
;MTDHIVYNHAAVSGLAGDIGTQAAQLMEIHDDVLHLTQALADFFQGHGATSFFDAQQQMLHGLEGLIQTVSLHGQTVTNVHNDAIDADQHIGRFFSV
;
A
#
# COMPACT_ATOMS: atom_id res chain seq x y z
N MET A 1 -0.33 38.46 9.32
CA MET A 1 0.05 37.08 9.63
C MET A 1 -0.49 36.24 8.50
N THR A 2 0.36 35.87 7.55
CA THR A 2 -0.02 35.02 6.42
C THR A 2 -0.19 33.62 7.00
N ASP A 3 -1.40 33.08 6.93
CA ASP A 3 -1.72 31.74 7.39
C ASP A 3 -1.13 30.76 6.36
N HIS A 4 0.13 30.39 6.55
CA HIS A 4 0.78 29.40 5.71
C HIS A 4 0.25 28.03 6.14
N ILE A 5 -0.24 27.24 5.18
CA ILE A 5 -0.45 25.82 5.46
C ILE A 5 0.93 25.20 5.65
N VAL A 6 1.34 25.00 6.90
CA VAL A 6 2.62 24.37 7.22
C VAL A 6 2.43 22.86 7.16
N TYR A 7 2.81 22.25 6.05
CA TYR A 7 2.87 20.80 5.93
C TYR A 7 4.15 20.29 6.59
N ASN A 8 4.05 19.27 7.44
CA ASN A 8 5.23 18.53 7.89
C ASN A 8 5.68 17.58 6.78
N HIS A 9 6.51 18.09 5.87
CA HIS A 9 6.93 17.36 4.69
C HIS A 9 7.66 16.05 5.02
N ALA A 10 8.44 16.04 6.09
CA ALA A 10 9.15 14.85 6.56
C ALA A 10 8.19 13.77 7.08
N ALA A 11 7.13 14.17 7.79
CA ALA A 11 6.14 13.21 8.29
C ALA A 11 5.31 12.59 7.16
N VAL A 12 4.92 13.39 6.15
CA VAL A 12 4.09 12.90 5.02
C VAL A 12 4.89 11.98 4.11
N SER A 13 6.14 12.34 3.79
CA SER A 13 7.02 11.46 2.99
C SER A 13 7.39 10.17 3.74
N GLY A 14 7.64 10.26 5.06
CA GLY A 14 7.86 9.09 5.91
C GLY A 14 6.67 8.14 5.91
N LEU A 15 5.45 8.66 6.11
CA LEU A 15 4.23 7.86 6.08
C LEU A 15 4.04 7.14 4.73
N ALA A 16 4.28 7.81 3.61
CA ALA A 16 4.17 7.18 2.29
C ALA A 16 5.20 6.06 2.09
N GLY A 17 6.43 6.24 2.58
CA GLY A 17 7.48 5.22 2.58
C GLY A 17 7.13 4.00 3.45
N ASP A 18 6.58 4.25 4.65
CA ASP A 18 6.13 3.19 5.56
C ASP A 18 4.99 2.39 4.95
N ILE A 19 4.02 3.05 4.30
CA ILE A 19 2.91 2.42 3.57
C ILE A 19 3.44 1.51 2.46
N GLY A 20 4.41 1.99 1.67
CA GLY A 20 5.04 1.19 0.62
C GLY A 20 5.77 -0.04 1.16
N THR A 21 6.48 0.12 2.28
CA THR A 21 7.19 -0.98 2.96
C THR A 21 6.22 -2.03 3.49
N GLN A 22 5.12 -1.61 4.14
CA GLN A 22 4.09 -2.52 4.63
C GLN A 22 3.39 -3.27 3.50
N ALA A 23 3.10 -2.61 2.38
CA ALA A 23 2.52 -3.25 1.21
C ALA A 23 3.44 -4.35 0.65
N ALA A 24 4.76 -4.09 0.59
CA ALA A 24 5.74 -5.09 0.14
C ALA A 24 5.82 -6.30 1.09
N GLN A 25 5.81 -6.07 2.40
CA GLN A 25 5.78 -7.15 3.40
C GLN A 25 4.52 -8.02 3.29
N LEU A 26 3.36 -7.40 3.04
CA LEU A 26 2.12 -8.14 2.83
C LEU A 26 2.15 -8.98 1.55
N MET A 27 2.83 -8.51 0.51
CA MET A 27 3.04 -9.27 -0.74
C MET A 27 3.92 -10.50 -0.50
N GLU A 28 4.97 -10.38 0.31
CA GLU A 28 5.82 -11.51 0.71
C GLU A 28 5.00 -12.57 1.48
N ILE A 29 4.16 -12.13 2.43
CA ILE A 29 3.25 -13.03 3.16
C ILE A 29 2.25 -13.70 2.22
N HIS A 30 1.71 -12.97 1.24
CA HIS A 30 0.82 -13.52 0.22
C HIS A 30 1.49 -14.67 -0.53
N ASP A 31 2.71 -14.46 -1.01
CA ASP A 31 3.45 -15.46 -1.80
C ASP A 31 3.81 -16.70 -0.96
N ASP A 32 4.20 -16.51 0.29
CA ASP A 32 4.46 -17.60 1.24
C ASP A 32 3.21 -18.45 1.50
N VAL A 33 2.06 -17.81 1.75
CA VAL A 33 0.80 -18.53 1.97
C VAL A 33 0.36 -19.28 0.72
N LEU A 34 0.52 -18.68 -0.47
CA LEU A 34 0.24 -19.35 -1.74
C LEU A 34 1.11 -20.58 -1.92
N HIS A 35 2.43 -20.46 -1.68
CA HIS A 35 3.36 -21.56 -1.79
C HIS A 35 3.03 -22.71 -0.82
N LEU A 36 2.76 -22.40 0.45
CA LEU A 36 2.38 -23.39 1.45
C LEU A 36 1.06 -24.07 1.11
N THR A 37 0.09 -23.32 0.59
CA THR A 37 -1.22 -23.86 0.17
C THR A 37 -1.03 -24.85 -0.97
N GLN A 38 -0.19 -24.52 -1.97
CA GLN A 38 0.12 -25.42 -3.08
C GLN A 38 0.84 -26.68 -2.61
N ALA A 39 1.81 -26.57 -1.71
CA ALA A 39 2.53 -27.71 -1.14
C ALA A 39 1.59 -28.67 -0.37
N LEU A 40 0.52 -28.15 0.23
CA LEU A 40 -0.48 -28.94 0.95
C LEU A 40 -1.39 -29.76 0.02
N ALA A 41 -1.58 -29.32 -1.22
CA ALA A 41 -2.54 -29.89 -2.18
C ALA A 41 -2.26 -31.36 -2.50
N ASP A 42 -0.99 -31.78 -2.47
CA ASP A 42 -0.60 -33.16 -2.74
C ASP A 42 -1.02 -34.12 -1.62
N PHE A 43 -1.17 -33.62 -0.39
CA PHE A 43 -1.43 -34.43 0.80
C PHE A 43 -2.85 -34.32 1.33
N PHE A 44 -3.51 -33.18 1.09
CA PHE A 44 -4.85 -32.90 1.59
C PHE A 44 -5.88 -33.06 0.48
N GLN A 45 -6.66 -34.15 0.53
CA GLN A 45 -7.65 -34.50 -0.50
C GLN A 45 -9.03 -34.82 0.10
N GLY A 46 -10.06 -34.83 -0.75
CA GLY A 46 -11.46 -35.05 -0.36
C GLY A 46 -12.27 -33.76 -0.24
N HIS A 47 -13.56 -33.87 0.11
CA HIS A 47 -14.48 -32.71 0.12
C HIS A 47 -14.03 -31.56 1.02
N GLY A 48 -13.43 -31.84 2.18
CA GLY A 48 -12.90 -30.80 3.06
C GLY A 48 -11.70 -30.05 2.48
N ALA A 49 -10.94 -30.70 1.60
CA ALA A 49 -9.81 -30.08 0.91
C ALA A 49 -10.28 -29.07 -0.13
N THR A 50 -11.30 -29.40 -0.93
CA THR A 50 -11.88 -28.46 -1.90
C THR A 50 -12.36 -27.18 -1.22
N SER A 51 -13.17 -27.28 -0.15
CA SER A 51 -13.65 -26.10 0.57
C SER A 51 -12.53 -25.27 1.20
N PHE A 52 -11.46 -25.92 1.67
CA PHE A 52 -10.31 -25.23 2.22
C PHE A 52 -9.53 -24.46 1.15
N PHE A 53 -9.26 -25.10 0.00
CA PHE A 53 -8.53 -24.46 -1.09
C PHE A 53 -9.32 -23.33 -1.74
N ASP A 54 -10.64 -23.47 -1.87
CA ASP A 54 -11.51 -22.39 -2.33
C ASP A 54 -11.45 -21.18 -1.38
N ALA A 55 -11.53 -21.43 -0.07
CA ALA A 55 -11.41 -20.37 0.94
C ALA A 55 -10.01 -19.73 0.92
N GLN A 56 -8.95 -20.51 0.74
CA GLN A 56 -7.59 -19.97 0.63
C GLN A 56 -7.40 -19.10 -0.61
N GLN A 57 -7.92 -19.51 -1.77
CA GLN A 57 -7.89 -18.68 -2.98
C GLN A 57 -8.65 -17.36 -2.76
N GLN A 58 -9.83 -17.41 -2.14
CA GLN A 58 -10.60 -16.21 -1.84
C GLN A 58 -9.83 -15.26 -0.90
N MET A 59 -9.17 -15.80 0.12
CA MET A 59 -8.35 -15.03 1.04
C MET A 59 -7.16 -14.37 0.33
N LEU A 60 -6.42 -15.13 -0.50
CA LEU A 60 -5.26 -14.64 -1.24
C LEU A 60 -5.65 -13.50 -2.20
N HIS A 61 -6.74 -13.67 -2.95
CA HIS A 61 -7.27 -12.60 -3.81
C HIS A 61 -7.69 -11.36 -3.01
N GLY A 62 -8.32 -11.54 -1.85
CA GLY A 62 -8.68 -10.42 -0.97
C GLY A 62 -7.44 -9.67 -0.45
N LEU A 63 -6.40 -10.42 -0.07
CA LEU A 63 -5.13 -9.86 0.40
C LEU A 63 -4.41 -9.10 -0.72
N GLU A 64 -4.35 -9.66 -1.93
CA GLU A 64 -3.80 -8.98 -3.11
C GLU A 64 -4.51 -7.64 -3.38
N GLY A 65 -5.84 -7.63 -3.35
CA GLY A 65 -6.62 -6.39 -3.53
C GLY A 65 -6.37 -5.36 -2.42
N LEU A 66 -6.18 -5.80 -1.18
CA LEU A 66 -5.82 -4.94 -0.06
C LEU A 66 -4.43 -4.32 -0.28
N ILE A 67 -3.44 -5.12 -0.68
CA ILE A 67 -2.07 -4.66 -0.97
C ILE A 67 -2.08 -3.61 -2.08
N GLN A 68 -2.81 -3.85 -3.17
CA GLN A 68 -2.94 -2.90 -4.27
C GLN A 68 -3.56 -1.57 -3.80
N THR A 69 -4.59 -1.64 -2.96
CA THR A 69 -5.26 -0.45 -2.40
C THR A 69 -4.31 0.36 -1.50
N VAL A 70 -3.55 -0.31 -0.64
CA VAL A 70 -2.55 0.31 0.25
C VAL A 70 -1.43 0.95 -0.58
N SER A 71 -0.94 0.27 -1.62
CA SER A 71 0.07 0.82 -2.53
C SER A 71 -0.43 2.08 -3.26
N LEU A 72 -1.66 2.05 -3.78
CA LEU A 72 -2.30 3.21 -4.40
C LEU A 72 -2.48 4.38 -3.42
N HIS A 73 -2.81 4.07 -2.16
CA HIS A 73 -2.90 5.08 -1.11
C HIS A 73 -1.55 5.77 -0.87
N GLY A 74 -0.46 5.00 -0.75
CA GLY A 74 0.89 5.54 -0.63
C GLY A 74 1.28 6.45 -1.80
N GLN A 75 1.01 6.03 -3.04
CA GLN A 75 1.23 6.86 -4.24
C GLN A 75 0.42 8.15 -4.21
N THR A 76 -0.85 8.09 -3.78
CA THR A 76 -1.71 9.27 -3.68
C THR A 76 -1.16 10.27 -2.65
N VAL A 77 -0.70 9.77 -1.50
CA VAL A 77 -0.05 10.61 -0.47
C VAL A 77 1.19 11.29 -1.03
N THR A 78 2.04 10.55 -1.76
CA THR A 78 3.23 11.12 -2.42
C THR A 78 2.86 12.19 -3.47
N ASN A 79 1.85 11.95 -4.29
CA ASN A 79 1.43 12.91 -5.32
C ASN A 79 0.90 14.21 -4.70
N VAL A 80 -0.02 14.10 -3.74
CA VAL A 80 -0.56 15.26 -3.02
C VAL A 80 0.54 16.03 -2.29
N HIS A 81 1.53 15.32 -1.76
CA HIS A 81 2.69 15.92 -1.12
C HIS A 81 3.56 16.72 -2.10
N ASN A 82 3.82 16.19 -3.28
CA ASN A 82 4.57 16.90 -4.33
C ASN A 82 3.79 18.11 -4.83
N ASP A 83 2.48 17.98 -5.05
CA ASP A 83 1.61 19.08 -5.46
C ASP A 83 1.62 20.23 -4.44
N ALA A 84 1.66 19.90 -3.14
CA ALA A 84 1.78 20.89 -2.07
C ALA A 84 3.13 21.63 -2.10
N ILE A 85 4.24 20.92 -2.32
CA ILE A 85 5.57 21.52 -2.48
C ILE A 85 5.59 22.48 -3.67
N ASP A 86 5.05 22.07 -4.81
CA ASP A 86 5.03 22.88 -6.03
C ASP A 86 4.16 24.13 -5.83
N ALA A 87 3.00 24.00 -5.19
CA ALA A 87 2.15 25.13 -4.86
C ALA A 87 2.87 26.17 -3.98
N ASP A 88 3.57 25.73 -2.94
CA ASP A 88 4.34 26.62 -2.05
C ASP A 88 5.47 27.34 -2.78
N GLN A 89 6.19 26.65 -3.67
CA GLN A 89 7.24 27.27 -4.49
C GLN A 89 6.67 28.30 -5.47
N HIS A 90 5.53 28.01 -6.09
CA HIS A 90 4.85 28.93 -7.01
C HIS A 90 4.38 30.19 -6.29
N ILE A 91 3.77 30.06 -5.11
CA ILE A 91 3.33 31.20 -4.29
C ILE A 91 4.53 32.01 -3.79
N GLY A 92 5.59 31.35 -3.33
CA GLY A 92 6.82 32.03 -2.90
C GLY A 92 7.40 32.96 -3.98
N ARG A 93 7.39 32.52 -5.25
CA ARG A 93 7.84 33.34 -6.39
C ARG A 93 6.94 34.56 -6.67
N PHE A 94 5.64 34.49 -6.37
CA PHE A 94 4.71 35.62 -6.56
C PHE A 94 4.93 36.74 -5.54
N PHE A 95 5.39 36.41 -4.33
CA PHE A 95 5.59 37.37 -3.24
C PHE A 95 7.06 37.76 -3.04
N SER A 96 8.01 37.19 -3.81
CA SER A 96 9.45 37.49 -3.73
C SER A 96 9.93 38.54 -4.75
N VAL A 97 9.05 39.45 -5.20
CA VAL A 97 9.41 40.63 -6.02
C VAL A 97 9.73 41.81 -5.11
#